data_AF-A0A562NKQ5-F1
#
_entry.id   AF-A0A562NKQ5-F1
#
_cell.length_a   1.000
_cell.length_b   1.000
_cell.length_c   1.000
_cell.angle_alpha   90.00
_cell.angle_beta   90.00
_cell.angle_gamma   90.00
#
_symmetry.space_group_name_H-M   'P 1'
#
loop_
_entity.id
_entity.type
_entity.pdbx_description
1 polymer ?
#
loop_
_entity_poly.entity_id
_entity_poly.type
_entity_poly.pdbx_seq_one_letter_code
_entity_poly.pdbx_strand_id
1 'polypeptide(L)'
;MRRIALSLIVIGLSACSEDGSLGQEGSPVWLSTASQEAKTAYFTKVCSGYGFQPGTPHMAQCIQTETGNIRARGAAAAASYQASQPTYTTCNRFGQMVSCSSY
;
A
#
# COMPACT_ATOMS: atom_id res chain seq x y z
N MET A 1 39.19 18.27 3.87
CA MET A 1 38.08 17.89 4.78
C MET A 1 36.77 18.67 4.54
N ARG A 2 36.81 20.00 4.32
CA ARG A 2 35.61 20.83 4.05
C ARG A 2 34.83 20.50 2.76
N ARG A 3 35.48 19.91 1.75
CA ARG A 3 34.86 19.50 0.47
C ARG A 3 34.17 18.13 0.51
N ILE A 4 34.55 17.27 1.46
CA ILE A 4 33.96 15.92 1.62
C ILE A 4 32.59 16.01 2.33
N ALA A 5 32.43 16.99 3.22
CA ALA A 5 31.17 17.25 3.91
C ALA A 5 30.05 17.73 2.96
N LEU A 6 30.39 18.41 1.86
CA LEU A 6 29.42 18.85 0.84
C LEU A 6 28.91 17.69 -0.01
N SER A 7 29.73 16.66 -0.24
CA SER A 7 29.34 15.49 -1.04
C SER A 7 28.36 14.56 -0.32
N LEU A 8 28.41 14.48 1.01
CA LEU A 8 27.52 13.63 1.82
C LEU A 8 26.08 14.16 1.92
N ILE A 9 25.88 15.47 1.81
CA ILE A 9 24.56 16.11 1.84
C ILE A 9 23.76 15.84 0.56
N VAL A 10 24.43 15.65 -0.58
CA VAL A 10 23.77 15.43 -1.89
C VAL A 10 23.22 14.00 -2.02
N ILE A 11 23.81 13.02 -1.32
CA ILE A 11 23.39 11.60 -1.40
C ILE A 11 22.11 11.32 -0.60
N GLY A 12 21.74 12.20 0.34
CA GLY A 12 20.50 12.05 1.12
C GLY A 12 19.22 12.43 0.37
N LEU A 13 19.33 13.13 -0.76
CA LEU A 13 18.18 13.66 -1.50
C LEU A 13 17.69 12.77 -2.65
N SER A 14 18.45 11.72 -3.02
CA SER A 14 18.10 10.86 -4.16
C SER A 14 17.17 9.68 -3.82
N ALA A 15 16.53 9.67 -2.65
CA ALA A 15 15.55 8.65 -2.27
C ALA A 15 14.08 9.09 -2.44
N CYS A 16 13.82 10.31 -2.93
CA CYS A 16 12.49 10.71 -3.37
C CYS A 16 12.31 10.28 -4.83
N SER A 17 11.37 9.37 -5.10
CA SER A 17 10.75 9.25 -6.41
C SER A 17 10.34 10.66 -6.87
N GLU A 18 10.54 11.01 -8.14
CA GLU A 18 10.27 12.36 -8.67
C GLU A 18 8.83 12.84 -8.39
N ASP A 19 7.90 11.90 -8.15
CA ASP A 19 6.47 12.15 -7.89
C ASP A 19 6.09 12.09 -6.39
N GLY A 20 7.04 11.86 -5.48
CA GLY A 20 6.77 11.68 -4.04
C GLY A 20 5.98 10.41 -3.68
N SER A 21 5.66 9.56 -4.67
CA SER A 21 4.94 8.30 -4.46
C SER A 21 5.87 7.23 -3.88
N LEU A 22 5.35 6.48 -2.92
CA LEU A 22 6.01 5.34 -2.29
C LEU A 22 5.38 4.03 -2.77
N GLY A 23 6.22 3.03 -3.01
CA GLY A 23 5.80 1.72 -3.49
C GLY A 23 5.69 1.62 -5.02
N GLN A 24 5.55 0.38 -5.50
CA GLN A 24 5.42 0.07 -6.93
C GLN A 24 4.09 0.59 -7.48
N GLU A 25 4.07 1.08 -8.72
CA GLU A 25 2.83 1.51 -9.39
C GLU A 25 1.77 0.40 -9.36
N GLY A 26 0.53 0.76 -9.06
CA GLY A 26 -0.56 -0.21 -8.89
C GLY A 26 -0.56 -0.97 -7.56
N SER A 27 0.39 -0.71 -6.67
CA SER A 27 0.34 -1.24 -5.30
C SER A 27 -0.60 -0.43 -4.40
N PRO A 28 -1.11 -1.02 -3.29
CA PRO A 28 -1.92 -0.29 -2.32
C PRO A 28 -1.20 0.93 -1.71
N VAL A 29 0.13 0.82 -1.50
CA VAL A 29 0.96 1.89 -0.93
C VAL A 29 1.16 3.03 -1.93
N TRP A 30 1.33 2.70 -3.21
CA TRP A 30 1.37 3.72 -4.26
C TRP A 30 0.02 4.42 -4.39
N LEU A 31 -1.09 3.69 -4.26
CA LEU A 31 -2.42 4.27 -4.34
C LEU A 31 -2.72 5.30 -3.23
N SER A 32 -2.06 5.19 -2.06
CA SER A 32 -2.22 6.16 -0.97
C SER A 32 -1.32 7.39 -1.12
N THR A 33 -0.17 7.25 -1.80
CA THR A 33 0.87 8.30 -1.85
C THR A 33 0.96 9.02 -3.19
N ALA A 34 0.58 8.38 -4.30
CA ALA A 34 0.61 8.98 -5.62
C ALA A 34 -0.36 10.17 -5.75
N SER A 35 -0.04 11.10 -6.65
CA SER A 35 -0.92 12.20 -7.03
C SER A 35 -2.18 11.70 -7.74
N GLN A 36 -3.20 12.55 -7.84
CA GLN A 36 -4.45 12.19 -8.52
C GLN A 36 -4.23 12.03 -10.03
N GLU A 37 -3.33 12.82 -10.61
CA GLU A 37 -2.91 12.79 -12.01
C GLU A 37 -2.18 11.48 -12.35
N ALA A 38 -1.26 11.04 -11.48
CA ALA A 38 -0.55 9.76 -11.67
C ALA A 38 -1.53 8.58 -11.60
N LYS A 39 -2.49 8.62 -10.67
CA LYS A 39 -3.55 7.61 -10.56
C LYS A 39 -4.41 7.54 -11.81
N THR A 40 -4.90 8.69 -12.30
CA THR A 40 -5.74 8.71 -13.50
C THR A 40 -4.98 8.26 -14.73
N ALA A 41 -3.72 8.68 -14.92
CA ALA A 41 -2.89 8.23 -16.04
C ALA A 41 -2.68 6.72 -16.03
N TYR A 42 -2.31 6.15 -14.89
CA TYR A 42 -2.12 4.71 -14.71
C TYR A 42 -3.40 3.92 -15.02
N PHE A 43 -4.52 4.26 -14.37
CA PHE A 43 -5.75 3.50 -14.56
C PHE A 43 -6.37 3.70 -15.95
N THR A 44 -6.19 4.87 -16.57
CA THR A 44 -6.59 5.07 -17.96
C THR A 44 -5.84 4.12 -18.89
N LYS A 45 -4.53 3.93 -18.67
CA LYS A 45 -3.71 2.97 -19.44
C LYS A 45 -4.12 1.52 -19.19
N VAL A 46 -4.41 1.15 -17.94
CA VAL A 46 -4.88 -0.21 -17.60
C VAL A 46 -6.21 -0.49 -18.29
N CYS A 47 -7.18 0.41 -18.13
CA CYS A 47 -8.52 0.23 -18.67
C CYS A 47 -8.57 0.37 -20.21
N SER A 48 -7.70 1.18 -20.83
CA SER A 48 -7.56 1.17 -22.28
C SER A 48 -6.98 -0.14 -22.81
N GLY A 49 -6.09 -0.78 -22.05
CA GLY A 49 -5.61 -2.14 -22.32
C GLY A 49 -6.72 -3.20 -22.29
N TYR A 50 -7.80 -2.98 -21.53
CA TYR A 50 -8.99 -3.83 -21.55
C TYR A 50 -9.99 -3.47 -22.67
N GLY A 51 -9.71 -2.44 -23.47
CA GLY A 51 -10.55 -1.99 -24.57
C GLY A 51 -11.55 -0.89 -24.22
N PHE A 52 -11.49 -0.32 -23.01
CA PHE A 52 -12.35 0.82 -22.66
C PHE A 52 -11.85 2.11 -23.33
N GLN A 53 -12.78 2.88 -23.92
CA GLN A 53 -12.46 4.15 -24.56
C GLN A 53 -12.29 5.27 -23.50
N PRO A 54 -11.20 6.06 -23.56
CA PRO A 54 -11.00 7.19 -22.65
C PRO A 54 -12.15 8.19 -22.69
N GLY A 55 -12.45 8.81 -21.55
CA GLY A 55 -13.51 9.81 -21.44
C GLY A 55 -14.94 9.27 -21.45
N THR A 56 -15.13 7.94 -21.47
CA THR A 56 -16.46 7.33 -21.40
C THR A 56 -16.89 6.97 -19.97
N PRO A 57 -18.20 6.84 -19.69
CA PRO A 57 -18.67 6.32 -18.41
C PRO A 57 -18.13 4.92 -18.07
N HIS A 58 -17.97 4.07 -19.09
CA HIS A 58 -17.41 2.72 -18.94
C HIS A 58 -15.94 2.75 -18.48
N MET A 59 -15.15 3.71 -18.97
CA MET A 59 -13.79 3.94 -18.48
C MET A 59 -13.80 4.34 -17.00
N ALA A 60 -14.67 5.26 -16.60
CA ALA A 60 -14.79 5.66 -15.20
C ALA A 60 -15.17 4.46 -14.31
N GLN A 61 -16.10 3.61 -14.75
CA GLN A 61 -16.44 2.37 -14.06
C GLN A 61 -15.23 1.44 -13.91
N CYS A 62 -14.49 1.19 -15.00
CA CYS A 62 -13.29 0.38 -14.95
C CYS A 62 -12.26 0.95 -13.96
N ILE A 63 -11.99 2.25 -13.99
CA ILE A 63 -11.06 2.91 -13.07
C ILE A 63 -11.49 2.71 -11.61
N GLN A 64 -12.79 2.88 -11.31
CA GLN A 64 -13.33 2.67 -9.97
C GLN A 64 -13.19 1.21 -9.53
N THR A 65 -13.48 0.26 -10.41
CA THR A 65 -13.34 -1.18 -10.15
C THR A 65 -11.88 -1.55 -9.87
N GLU A 66 -10.94 -1.14 -10.71
CA GLU A 66 -9.52 -1.45 -10.53
C GLU A 66 -8.93 -0.81 -9.27
N THR A 67 -9.29 0.45 -9.02
CA THR A 67 -8.93 1.14 -7.78
C THR A 67 -9.47 0.39 -6.55
N GLY A 68 -10.74 -0.04 -6.61
CA GLY A 68 -11.38 -0.82 -5.56
C GLY A 68 -10.71 -2.18 -5.33
N ASN A 69 -10.35 -2.89 -6.41
CA ASN A 69 -9.65 -4.17 -6.35
C ASN A 69 -8.30 -4.04 -5.65
N ILE A 70 -7.52 -3.00 -5.95
CA ILE A 70 -6.23 -2.76 -5.28
C ILE A 70 -6.43 -2.49 -3.79
N ARG A 71 -7.42 -1.67 -3.41
CA ARG A 71 -7.75 -1.41 -2.00
C ARG A 71 -8.17 -2.69 -1.28
N ALA A 72 -9.01 -3.51 -1.91
CA ALA A 72 -9.45 -4.77 -1.35
C ALA A 72 -8.29 -5.75 -1.13
N ARG A 73 -7.37 -5.85 -2.09
CA ARG A 73 -6.14 -6.65 -1.94
C ARG A 73 -5.26 -6.15 -0.79
N GLY A 74 -5.11 -4.82 -0.66
CA GLY A 74 -4.39 -4.22 0.46
C GLY A 74 -5.03 -4.51 1.82
N ALA A 75 -6.35 -4.39 1.93
CA ALA A 75 -7.10 -4.71 3.14
C ALA A 75 -7.00 -6.20 3.51
N ALA A 76 -7.10 -7.09 2.52
CA ALA A 76 -6.94 -8.53 2.74
C ALA A 76 -5.52 -8.89 3.21
N ALA A 77 -4.49 -8.28 2.62
CA ALA A 77 -3.11 -8.45 3.06
C ALA A 77 -2.92 -7.99 4.52
N ALA A 78 -3.46 -6.81 4.88
CA ALA A 78 -3.40 -6.31 6.24
C ALA A 78 -4.13 -7.24 7.24
N ALA A 79 -5.33 -7.72 6.87
CA ALA A 79 -6.08 -8.67 7.68
C ALA A 79 -5.33 -10.00 7.85
N SER A 80 -4.69 -10.51 6.80
CA SER A 80 -3.90 -11.75 6.88
C SER A 80 -2.68 -11.59 7.79
N TYR A 81 -2.04 -10.42 7.76
CA TYR A 81 -0.94 -10.10 8.67
C TYR A 81 -1.42 -10.06 10.13
N GLN A 82 -2.54 -9.37 10.39
CA GLN A 82 -3.15 -9.32 11.72
C GLN A 82 -3.50 -10.72 12.25
N ALA A 83 -4.07 -11.58 11.41
CA ALA A 83 -4.42 -12.95 11.76
C ALA A 83 -3.18 -13.84 12.00
N SER A 84 -2.03 -13.48 11.44
CA SER A 84 -0.77 -14.22 11.61
C SER A 84 0.05 -13.73 12.82
N GLN A 85 -0.41 -12.71 13.53
CA GLN A 85 0.27 -12.22 14.74
C GLN A 85 0.21 -13.29 15.84
N PRO A 86 1.34 -13.62 16.49
CA PRO A 86 1.32 -14.58 17.60
C PRO A 86 0.51 -14.00 18.77
N THR A 87 -0.58 -14.69 19.13
CA THR A 87 -1.33 -14.39 20.35
C THR A 87 -0.63 -15.05 21.53
N TYR A 88 -0.29 -14.25 22.55
CA TYR A 88 0.27 -14.78 23.78
C TYR A 88 -0.86 -15.09 24.77
N THR A 89 -1.00 -16.36 25.13
CA THR A 89 -1.95 -16.80 26.16
C THR A 89 -1.22 -16.98 27.47
N THR A 90 -1.61 -16.21 28.49
CA THR A 90 -1.07 -16.35 29.84
C THR A 90 -2.10 -17.03 30.73
N CYS A 91 -1.73 -18.15 31.34
CA CYS A 91 -2.55 -18.84 32.32
C CYS A 91 -1.93 -18.64 33.71
N ASN A 92 -2.63 -17.91 34.59
CA ASN A 92 -2.10 -17.49 35.89
C ASN A 92 -2.37 -18.49 37.03
N ARG A 93 -3.01 -19.63 36.75
CA ARG A 93 -3.35 -20.65 37.76
C ARG A 93 -3.19 -22.06 37.20
N PHE A 94 -2.78 -22.99 38.07
CA PHE A 94 -2.71 -24.43 37.80
C PHE A 94 -3.71 -25.16 38.73
N GLY A 95 -4.52 -26.09 38.20
CA GLY A 95 -5.55 -26.81 38.97
C GLY A 95 -6.87 -27.02 38.20
N GLN A 96 -7.97 -27.35 38.89
CA GLN A 96 -9.27 -27.68 38.26
C GLN A 96 -10.06 -26.49 37.66
N MET A 97 -9.61 -25.25 37.90
CA MET A 97 -10.10 -24.05 37.22
C MET A 97 -8.92 -23.24 36.69
N VAL A 98 -8.51 -23.51 35.46
CA VAL A 98 -7.51 -22.71 34.75
C VAL A 98 -8.24 -21.54 34.08
N SER A 99 -7.94 -20.32 34.53
CA SER A 99 -8.34 -19.10 33.83
C SER A 99 -7.16 -18.64 32.98
N CYS A 100 -7.32 -18.70 31.67
CA CYS A 100 -6.36 -18.16 30.70
C CYS A 100 -6.95 -16.91 30.05
N SER A 101 -6.11 -15.90 29.85
CA SER A 101 -6.44 -14.71 29.07
C SER A 101 -5.53 -14.63 27.85
N SER A 102 -6.10 -14.31 26.71
CA SER A 102 -5.37 -14.05 25.46
C SER A 102 -5.44 -12.56 25.15
N TYR A 103 -4.32 -11.97 24.74
CA TYR A 103 -4.16 -10.55 24.45
C TYR A 103 -3.78 -10.32 22.99
#